data_AF-A0A521CYX9-F1
#
_entry.id   AF-A0A521CYX9-F1
#
_cell.length_a   1.000
_cell.length_b   1.000
_cell.length_c   1.000
_cell.angle_alpha   90.00
_cell.angle_beta   90.00
_cell.angle_gamma   90.00
#
_symmetry.space_group_name_H-M   'P 1'
#
loop_
_entity.id
_entity.type
_entity.pdbx_description
1 polymer ?
#
loop_
_entity_poly.entity_id
_entity_poly.type
_entity_poly.pdbx_seq_one_letter_code
_entity_poly.pdbx_strand_id
1 'polypeptide(L)'
;MRDEGAFLSALDKPRNLFAYGQPEPDLYALAAAYGFGLARNHPFADGNKRTALIAMRLFLKVNGAEFSASSEEKYRMIVALAAGDLLESEVADWLRNSS
;
A
#
# COMPACT_ATOMS: atom_id res chain seq x y z
N MET A 1 3.42 16.35 10.11
CA MET A 1 4.13 15.06 9.95
C MET A 1 4.60 14.61 11.32
N ARG A 2 4.53 13.32 11.65
CA ARG A 2 4.99 12.79 12.94
C ARG A 2 6.42 12.28 12.84
N ASP A 3 6.70 11.54 11.78
CA ASP A 3 8.02 10.97 11.51
C ASP A 3 8.29 11.03 9.99
N GLU A 4 9.24 11.89 9.62
CA GLU A 4 9.65 12.09 8.22
C GLU A 4 10.48 10.93 7.70
N GLY A 5 11.31 10.31 8.55
CA GLY A 5 12.12 9.15 8.18
C GLY A 5 11.23 7.95 7.85
N ALA A 6 10.19 7.72 8.66
CA ALA A 6 9.17 6.71 8.41
C ALA A 6 8.43 6.95 7.08
N PHE A 7 8.17 8.22 6.76
CA PHE A 7 7.52 8.60 5.50
C PHE A 7 8.41 8.32 4.30
N LEU A 8 9.64 8.80 4.32
CA LEU A 8 10.61 8.60 3.24
C LEU A 8 10.90 7.10 3.03
N SER A 9 11.06 6.35 4.13
CA SER A 9 11.23 4.90 4.08
C SER A 9 10.04 4.19 3.41
N ALA A 10 8.80 4.63 3.67
CA ALA A 10 7.62 4.09 3.02
C ALA A 10 7.58 4.38 1.51
N LEU A 11 8.11 5.53 1.08
CA LEU A 11 8.18 5.89 -0.35
C LEU A 11 9.33 5.18 -1.09
N ASP A 12 10.44 4.91 -0.40
CA ASP A 12 11.58 4.21 -0.98
C ASP A 12 11.34 2.71 -1.12
N LYS A 13 10.49 2.12 -0.27
CA LYS A 13 10.17 0.69 -0.31
C LYS A 13 9.75 0.18 -1.69
N PRO A 14 8.73 0.73 -2.37
CA PRO A 14 8.35 0.28 -3.71
C PRO A 14 9.43 0.54 -4.77
N ARG A 15 10.25 1.59 -4.61
CA ARG A 15 11.38 1.86 -5.53
C ARG A 15 12.44 0.77 -5.43
N ASN A 16 12.76 0.37 -4.21
CA ASN A 16 13.70 -0.72 -3.93
C ASN A 16 13.13 -2.07 -4.41
N LEU A 17 11.84 -2.31 -4.18
CA LEU A 17 11.17 -3.52 -4.66
C LEU A 17 11.20 -3.59 -6.18
N PHE A 18 10.92 -2.49 -6.90
CA PHE A 18 11.01 -2.44 -8.35
C PHE A 18 12.43 -2.70 -8.87
N ALA A 19 13.45 -2.12 -8.23
CA ALA A 19 14.83 -2.24 -8.67
C ALA A 19 15.45 -3.62 -8.40
N TYR A 20 15.07 -4.28 -7.30
CA TYR A 20 15.78 -5.46 -6.79
C TYR A 20 14.87 -6.67 -6.47
N GLY A 21 13.56 -6.53 -6.60
CA GLY A 21 12.59 -7.58 -6.31
C GLY A 21 12.78 -8.79 -7.21
N GLN A 22 12.72 -9.98 -6.61
CA GLN A 22 12.79 -11.26 -7.30
C GLN A 22 11.68 -12.19 -6.74
N PRO A 23 10.74 -12.65 -7.57
CA PRO A 23 10.54 -12.30 -8.99
C PRO A 23 10.25 -10.81 -9.20
N GLU A 24 10.30 -10.35 -10.45
CA GLU A 24 9.96 -8.96 -10.80
C GLU A 24 8.56 -8.62 -10.27
N PRO A 25 8.41 -7.54 -9.49
CA PRO A 25 7.13 -7.19 -8.88
C PRO A 25 6.17 -6.61 -9.93
N ASP A 26 4.90 -7.02 -9.87
CA ASP A 26 3.85 -6.38 -10.65
C ASP A 26 3.37 -5.06 -10.00
N LEU A 27 2.51 -4.33 -10.72
CA LEU A 27 1.97 -3.05 -10.25
C LEU A 27 1.23 -3.19 -8.90
N TYR A 28 0.61 -4.33 -8.63
CA TYR A 28 -0.14 -4.57 -7.41
C TYR A 28 0.78 -4.82 -6.20
N ALA A 29 1.92 -5.50 -6.42
CA ALA A 29 2.97 -5.65 -5.41
C ALA A 29 3.59 -4.30 -5.05
N LEU A 30 3.86 -3.45 -6.05
CA LEU A 30 4.39 -2.10 -5.82
C LEU A 30 3.37 -1.20 -5.10
N ALA A 31 2.08 -1.28 -5.47
CA ALA A 31 1.01 -0.59 -4.76
C ALA A 31 0.93 -1.07 -3.29
N ALA A 32 0.92 -2.38 -3.06
CA ALA A 32 0.88 -2.96 -1.73
C ALA A 32 2.07 -2.49 -0.86
N ALA A 33 3.27 -2.37 -1.43
CA ALA A 33 4.44 -1.84 -0.74
C ALA A 33 4.25 -0.38 -0.26
N TYR A 34 3.64 0.48 -1.08
CA TYR A 34 3.23 1.83 -0.62
C TYR A 34 2.22 1.75 0.53
N GLY A 35 1.16 0.94 0.36
CA GLY A 35 0.10 0.80 1.36
C GLY A 35 0.63 0.31 2.70
N PHE A 36 1.48 -0.73 2.67
CA PHE A 36 2.08 -1.34 3.85
C PHE A 36 2.96 -0.34 4.61
N GLY A 37 3.90 0.33 3.91
CA GLY A 37 4.78 1.31 4.53
C GLY A 37 4.01 2.48 5.16
N LEU A 38 3.03 3.04 4.44
CA LEU A 38 2.25 4.18 4.92
C LEU A 38 1.29 3.81 6.05
N ALA A 39 0.72 2.59 6.05
CA ALA A 39 -0.18 2.14 7.09
C ALA A 39 0.55 1.72 8.39
N ARG A 40 1.72 1.05 8.26
CA ARG A 40 2.44 0.44 9.39
C ARG A 40 3.51 1.33 10.02
N ASN A 41 4.14 2.22 9.26
CA ASN A 41 5.24 3.04 9.79
C ASN A 41 4.75 4.31 10.51
N HIS A 42 3.44 4.56 10.53
CA HIS A 42 2.80 5.70 11.20
C HIS A 42 3.46 7.09 10.94
N PRO A 43 3.79 7.45 9.68
CA PRO A 43 4.48 8.72 9.38
C PRO A 43 3.69 9.98 9.74
N PHE A 44 2.36 9.89 9.80
CA PHE A 44 1.46 10.99 10.14
C PHE A 44 0.88 10.85 11.55
N ALA A 45 0.53 11.99 12.17
CA ALA A 45 -0.13 12.01 13.47
C ALA A 45 -1.52 11.36 13.43
N ASP A 46 -2.23 11.53 12.31
CA ASP A 46 -3.44 10.79 11.96
C ASP A 46 -3.52 10.65 10.42
N GLY A 47 -4.42 9.80 9.93
CA GLY A 47 -4.71 9.68 8.51
C GLY A 47 -3.91 8.61 7.77
N ASN A 48 -2.96 7.93 8.43
CA ASN A 48 -2.10 6.90 7.83
C ASN A 48 -2.87 5.89 6.97
N LYS A 49 -4.00 5.36 7.48
CA LYS A 49 -4.88 4.43 6.73
C LYS A 49 -5.47 5.07 5.46
N ARG A 50 -5.98 6.30 5.57
CA ARG A 50 -6.56 7.03 4.43
C ARG A 50 -5.50 7.33 3.38
N THR A 51 -4.32 7.79 3.82
CA THR A 51 -3.19 8.08 2.92
C THR A 51 -2.69 6.81 2.24
N ALA A 52 -2.55 5.70 2.96
CA ALA A 52 -2.17 4.41 2.39
C ALA A 52 -3.14 3.94 1.30
N LEU A 53 -4.46 4.00 1.57
CA LEU A 53 -5.48 3.61 0.59
C LEU A 53 -5.45 4.51 -0.66
N ILE A 54 -5.30 5.82 -0.49
CA ILE A 54 -5.20 6.78 -1.60
C ILE A 54 -3.91 6.56 -2.39
N ALA A 55 -2.78 6.30 -1.72
CA ALA A 55 -1.50 6.05 -2.39
C ALA A 55 -1.54 4.79 -3.26
N MET A 56 -2.09 3.69 -2.74
CA MET A 56 -2.31 2.47 -3.53
C MET A 56 -3.16 2.75 -4.77
N ARG A 57 -4.31 3.40 -4.59
CA ARG A 57 -5.21 3.72 -5.68
C ARG A 57 -4.60 4.66 -6.71
N LEU A 58 -3.91 5.71 -6.26
CA LEU A 58 -3.29 6.69 -7.13
C LEU A 58 -2.16 6.05 -7.94
N PHE A 59 -1.30 5.25 -7.30
CA PHE A 59 -0.21 4.55 -7.96
C PHE A 59 -0.74 3.65 -9.07
N LEU A 60 -1.73 2.81 -8.80
CA LEU A 60 -2.32 1.95 -9.83
C LEU A 60 -2.89 2.81 -10.97
N LYS A 61 -3.69 3.84 -10.64
CA LYS A 61 -4.35 4.69 -11.63
C LYS A 61 -3.37 5.36 -12.59
N VAL A 62 -2.26 5.90 -12.09
CA VAL A 62 -1.26 6.56 -12.96
C VAL A 62 -0.45 5.57 -13.81
N ASN A 63 -0.47 4.28 -13.46
CA ASN A 63 0.16 3.20 -14.22
C ASN A 63 -0.85 2.40 -15.08
N GLY A 64 -2.08 2.88 -15.23
CA GLY A 64 -3.09 2.24 -16.08
C GLY A 64 -3.76 1.00 -15.46
N ALA A 65 -3.61 0.79 -14.15
CA ALA A 65 -4.29 -0.25 -13.39
C ALA A 65 -5.31 0.38 -12.42
N GLU A 66 -6.25 -0.40 -11.91
CA GLU A 66 -7.16 0.04 -10.86
C GLU A 66 -7.59 -1.13 -9.98
N PHE A 67 -8.32 -0.84 -8.92
CA PHE A 67 -9.06 -1.85 -8.18
C PHE A 67 -10.44 -1.31 -7.81
N SER A 68 -11.44 -2.16 -7.94
CA SER A 68 -12.84 -1.93 -7.63
C SER A 68 -13.29 -2.83 -6.48
N ALA A 69 -13.31 -2.25 -5.29
CA ALA A 69 -13.94 -2.84 -4.10
C ALA A 69 -14.93 -1.86 -3.48
N SER A 70 -15.92 -2.36 -2.76
CA SER A 70 -16.84 -1.55 -1.97
C SER A 70 -16.10 -0.76 -0.88
N SER A 71 -16.74 0.28 -0.35
CA SER A 71 -16.20 1.05 0.78
C SER A 71 -15.96 0.18 2.00
N GLU A 72 -16.80 -0.83 2.22
CA GLU A 72 -16.70 -1.75 3.34
C GLU A 72 -15.50 -2.70 3.22
N GLU A 73 -15.26 -3.25 2.03
CA GLU A 73 -14.10 -4.10 1.76
C GLU A 73 -12.79 -3.33 1.89
N LYS A 74 -12.74 -2.11 1.33
CA LYS A 74 -11.60 -1.19 1.49
C LYS A 74 -11.33 -0.88 2.97
N TYR A 75 -12.38 -0.64 3.74
CA TYR A 75 -12.28 -0.38 5.17
C TYR A 75 -11.73 -1.60 5.93
N ARG A 76 -12.27 -2.79 5.68
CA ARG A 76 -11.76 -4.03 6.30
C ARG A 76 -10.29 -4.27 5.99
N MET A 77 -9.92 -4.20 4.71
CA MET A 77 -8.54 -4.42 4.27
C MET A 77 -7.58 -3.45 4.94
N ILE A 78 -7.88 -2.14 4.93
CA ILE A 78 -6.94 -1.14 5.46
C ILE A 78 -6.83 -1.17 6.99
N VAL A 79 -7.91 -1.58 7.68
CA VAL A 79 -7.88 -1.79 9.14
C VAL A 79 -7.03 -3.00 9.48
N ALA A 80 -7.23 -4.13 8.82
CA ALA A 80 -6.44 -5.35 9.02
C ALA A 80 -4.95 -5.13 8.70
N LEU A 81 -4.65 -4.43 7.60
CA LEU A 81 -3.29 -4.03 7.27
C LEU A 81 -2.67 -3.16 8.38
N ALA A 82 -3.36 -2.13 8.87
CA ALA A 82 -2.83 -1.27 9.91
C ALA A 82 -2.62 -2.02 11.24
N ALA A 83 -3.51 -2.96 11.57
CA ALA A 83 -3.39 -3.84 12.73
C ALA A 83 -2.18 -4.80 12.61
N GLY A 84 -1.78 -5.14 11.39
CA GLY A 84 -0.71 -6.10 11.10
C GLY A 84 -1.23 -7.53 10.90
N ASP A 85 -2.53 -7.66 10.70
CA ASP A 85 -3.23 -8.92 10.42
C ASP A 85 -3.14 -9.32 8.95
N LEU A 86 -2.63 -8.42 8.09
CA LEU A 86 -2.33 -8.68 6.68
C LEU A 86 -0.87 -8.41 6.38
N LEU A 87 -0.25 -9.37 5.71
CA LEU A 87 1.06 -9.25 5.09
C LEU A 87 0.98 -8.42 3.82
N GLU A 88 2.10 -7.83 3.42
CA GLU A 88 2.21 -7.07 2.18
C GLU A 88 1.81 -7.88 0.94
N SER A 89 2.19 -9.16 0.89
CA SER A 89 1.81 -10.06 -0.20
C SER A 89 0.30 -10.28 -0.26
N GLU A 90 -0.38 -10.41 0.88
CA GLU A 90 -1.83 -10.60 0.95
C GLU A 90 -2.57 -9.34 0.50
N VAL A 91 -2.02 -8.15 0.77
CA VAL A 91 -2.55 -6.89 0.21
C VAL A 91 -2.38 -6.86 -1.31
N ALA A 92 -1.24 -7.29 -1.84
CA ALA A 92 -1.02 -7.37 -3.27
C ALA A 92 -2.00 -8.34 -3.95
N ASP A 93 -2.21 -9.51 -3.35
CA ASP A 93 -3.19 -10.52 -3.80
C ASP A 93 -4.61 -9.96 -3.77
N TRP A 94 -4.98 -9.26 -2.69
CA TRP A 94 -6.29 -8.63 -2.58
C TRP A 94 -6.51 -7.56 -3.65
N LEU A 95 -5.51 -6.71 -3.92
CA LEU A 95 -5.59 -5.70 -4.97
C LEU A 95 -5.77 -6.35 -6.36
N ARG A 96 -5.00 -7.40 -6.67
CA ARG A 96 -5.11 -8.16 -7.94
C ARG A 96 -6.51 -8.73 -8.15
N ASN A 97 -7.07 -9.33 -7.11
CA ASN A 97 -8.36 -10.02 -7.19
C ASN A 97 -9.56 -9.07 -7.09
N SER A 98 -9.34 -7.82 -6.71
CA SER A 98 -10.36 -6.77 -6.64
C SER A 98 -10.33 -5.85 -7.85
N SER A 99 -9.58 -6.17 -8.91
CA SER A 99 -9.44 -5.35 -10.12
C SER A 99 -10.56 -5.59 -11.13
#